data_AF-A0A2V7GSP3-F1
#
_entry.id   AF-A0A2V7GSP3-F1
#
_cell.length_a   1.000
_cell.length_b   1.000
_cell.length_c   1.000
_cell.angle_alpha   90.00
_cell.angle_beta   90.00
_cell.angle_gamma   90.00
#
_symmetry.space_group_name_H-M   'P 1'
#
loop_
_entity.id
_entity.type
_entity.pdbx_description
1 polymer ?
#
loop_
_entity_poly.entity_id
_entity_poly.type
_entity_poly.pdbx_seq_one_letter_code
_entity_poly.pdbx_strand_id
1 'polypeptide(L)'
;MSLAQRVVSGIDANRTVKDELTTALKRQGRRRRISVTDLVNPRQAFHQRAHPEIQPDPERKQAMLAGTGFHEVFGRAVSTEEFVEQFVEFQGVVGKIDIYEEVPVELKTTASLPAGLGAARSSYIDQLGMYCTMTGRDAGRLFVYKRALYGRPGALRAFDVRFRDLRSIEREMVRRRDQFRDALTRNDPSALPRCEWFDLSCDFKAVCGCGTAAPLTRVVPASAVQIAENGELVNAMTALLTDAPKPGPQFRLNDLVFPRRAAIERQRVAEANPEGEDQGEGERGGLDSALAGMERLGFGGALKDALWYGVPGAFARIPVSLRSLKGRVGTFRGVPTIFRSTRRPKLVERSQLVEEFPYYFDRIAFECALSGQNTGRVVIYYEAVKDDKFMVYDVYFRDLDAIQAEADRRLTLLEAGAAPDQLPPCEPSWMPSYCPHAARCVCKVAAPTPF
;
A
#
# COMPACT_ATOMS: atom_id res chain seq x y z
N MET A 1 -1.91 -13.45 28.52
CA MET A 1 -2.52 -14.41 27.58
C MET A 1 -3.22 -13.55 26.56
N SER A 2 -2.72 -13.53 25.33
CA SER A 2 -3.22 -12.66 24.27
C SER A 2 -4.69 -12.93 23.98
N LEU A 3 -5.33 -11.96 23.30
CA LEU A 3 -6.66 -12.19 22.74
C LEU A 3 -6.65 -13.43 21.84
N ALA A 4 -5.68 -13.51 20.92
CA ALA A 4 -5.51 -14.63 20.00
C ALA A 4 -5.46 -16.00 20.70
N GLN A 5 -4.73 -16.15 21.80
CA GLN A 5 -4.66 -17.41 22.56
C GLN A 5 -6.02 -17.87 23.09
N ARG A 6 -6.94 -16.93 23.36
CA ARG A 6 -8.29 -17.25 23.87
C ARG A 6 -9.29 -17.56 22.75
N VAL A 7 -9.18 -16.86 21.62
CA VAL A 7 -10.24 -16.82 20.60
C VAL A 7 -9.94 -17.66 19.36
N VAL A 8 -8.68 -18.03 19.11
CA VAL A 8 -8.36 -18.97 18.03
C VAL A 8 -8.85 -20.37 18.44
N SER A 9 -9.69 -20.97 17.60
CA SER A 9 -10.21 -22.34 17.80
C SER A 9 -9.45 -23.37 16.97
N GLY A 10 -8.85 -22.97 15.86
CA GLY A 10 -8.04 -23.84 15.01
C GLY A 10 -7.24 -23.07 13.97
N ILE A 11 -6.15 -23.68 13.50
CA ILE A 11 -5.32 -23.16 12.41
C ILE A 11 -5.05 -24.31 11.44
N ASP A 12 -5.35 -24.11 10.17
CA ASP A 12 -5.08 -25.07 9.10
C ASP A 12 -4.19 -24.49 8.01
N ALA A 13 -3.21 -25.28 7.58
CA ALA A 13 -2.37 -24.89 6.45
C ALA A 13 -3.20 -25.00 5.16
N ASN A 14 -3.45 -23.87 4.49
CA ASN A 14 -4.21 -23.82 3.26
C ASN A 14 -3.28 -24.03 2.06
N ARG A 15 -3.01 -25.31 1.75
CA ARG A 15 -2.16 -25.69 0.62
C ARG A 15 -2.76 -25.26 -0.73
N THR A 16 -4.08 -25.28 -0.88
CA THR A 16 -4.75 -24.89 -2.14
C THR A 16 -4.47 -23.42 -2.48
N VAL A 17 -4.66 -22.51 -1.53
CA VAL A 17 -4.38 -21.08 -1.73
C VAL A 17 -2.87 -20.85 -1.88
N LYS A 18 -2.03 -21.56 -1.13
CA LYS A 18 -0.58 -21.50 -1.29
C LYS A 18 -0.15 -21.90 -2.71
N ASP A 19 -0.68 -22.99 -3.24
CA ASP A 19 -0.38 -23.48 -4.59
C ASP A 19 -0.92 -22.52 -5.66
N GLU A 20 -2.08 -21.91 -5.43
CA GLU A 20 -2.65 -20.87 -6.28
C GLU A 20 -1.76 -19.62 -6.32
N LEU A 21 -1.31 -19.10 -5.17
CA LEU A 21 -0.40 -17.97 -5.08
C LEU A 21 0.97 -18.30 -5.70
N THR A 22 1.47 -19.50 -5.49
CA THR A 22 2.71 -19.99 -6.13
C THR A 22 2.56 -20.05 -7.64
N THR A 23 1.40 -20.48 -8.13
CA THR A 23 1.09 -20.50 -9.56
C THR A 23 0.96 -19.08 -10.11
N ALA A 24 0.33 -18.17 -9.38
CA ALA A 24 0.24 -16.75 -9.76
C ALA A 24 1.62 -16.09 -9.84
N LEU A 25 2.50 -16.35 -8.88
CA LEU A 25 3.91 -15.92 -8.88
C LEU A 25 4.64 -16.41 -10.13
N LYS A 26 4.51 -17.70 -10.47
CA LYS A 26 5.10 -18.27 -11.70
C LYS A 26 4.52 -17.66 -12.97
N ARG A 27 3.22 -17.32 -12.97
CA ARG A 27 2.50 -16.72 -14.11
C ARG A 27 2.77 -15.22 -14.30
N GLN A 28 3.12 -14.48 -13.24
CA GLN A 28 3.42 -13.05 -13.30
C GLN A 28 4.57 -12.70 -14.26
N GLY A 29 5.42 -13.67 -14.63
CA GLY A 29 6.42 -13.53 -15.68
C GLY A 29 5.89 -13.60 -17.12
N ARG A 30 4.67 -14.11 -17.37
CA ARG A 30 4.13 -14.35 -18.73
C ARG A 30 2.79 -13.67 -19.04
N ARG A 31 1.92 -13.40 -18.05
CA ARG A 31 0.57 -12.79 -18.26
C ARG A 31 0.14 -11.94 -17.07
N ARG A 32 0.71 -10.74 -16.93
CA ARG A 32 0.24 -9.76 -15.93
C ARG A 32 -1.16 -9.25 -16.29
N ARG A 33 -2.02 -9.04 -15.30
CA ARG A 33 -3.32 -8.36 -15.49
C ARG A 33 -3.10 -6.97 -16.07
N ILE A 34 -4.10 -6.44 -16.78
CA ILE A 34 -4.03 -5.09 -17.36
C ILE A 34 -4.30 -4.10 -16.24
N SER A 35 -3.35 -3.21 -15.99
CA SER A 35 -3.41 -2.19 -14.94
C SER A 35 -3.75 -0.80 -15.50
N VAL A 36 -4.21 0.11 -14.65
CA VAL A 36 -4.39 1.53 -15.00
C VAL A 36 -3.10 2.12 -15.58
N THR A 37 -1.94 1.82 -15.00
CA THR A 37 -0.64 2.27 -15.49
C THR A 37 -0.36 1.77 -16.92
N ASP A 38 -0.76 0.54 -17.26
CA ASP A 38 -0.64 0.04 -18.64
C ASP A 38 -1.48 0.90 -19.60
N LEU A 39 -2.69 1.33 -19.18
CA LEU A 39 -3.63 2.05 -20.05
C LEU A 39 -3.27 3.53 -20.28
N VAL A 40 -2.43 4.12 -19.42
CA VAL A 40 -1.88 5.47 -19.63
C VAL A 40 -0.93 5.48 -20.82
N ASN A 41 -0.07 4.45 -20.95
CA ASN A 41 0.89 4.30 -22.05
C ASN A 41 0.88 2.86 -22.64
N PRO A 42 -0.19 2.45 -23.34
CA PRO A 42 -0.42 1.04 -23.70
C PRO A 42 0.65 0.45 -24.61
N ARG A 43 1.18 1.23 -25.56
CA ARG A 43 2.26 0.74 -26.44
C ARG A 43 3.57 0.53 -25.68
N GLN A 44 3.92 1.40 -24.74
CA GLN A 44 5.10 1.21 -23.89
C GLN A 44 4.92 -0.01 -22.99
N ALA A 45 3.73 -0.16 -22.39
CA ALA A 45 3.39 -1.31 -21.55
C ALA A 45 3.44 -2.63 -22.33
N PHE A 46 3.07 -2.63 -23.61
CA PHE A 46 3.20 -3.80 -24.49
C PHE A 46 4.67 -4.21 -24.61
N HIS A 47 5.53 -3.26 -24.97
CA HIS A 47 6.95 -3.52 -25.16
C HIS A 47 7.68 -3.88 -23.86
N GLN A 48 7.28 -3.34 -22.70
CA GLN A 48 7.78 -3.78 -21.39
C GLN A 48 7.47 -5.26 -21.11
N ARG A 49 6.35 -5.78 -21.61
CA ARG A 49 5.95 -7.18 -21.45
C ARG A 49 6.58 -8.09 -22.50
N ALA A 50 6.73 -7.60 -23.72
CA ALA A 50 7.31 -8.35 -24.84
C ALA A 50 8.84 -8.42 -24.78
N HIS A 51 9.48 -7.40 -24.20
CA HIS A 51 10.93 -7.23 -24.14
C HIS A 51 11.45 -7.03 -22.70
N PRO A 52 11.26 -8.02 -21.80
CA PRO A 52 11.77 -7.92 -20.41
C PRO A 52 13.30 -7.83 -20.33
N GLU A 53 14.02 -8.18 -21.39
CA GLU A 53 15.47 -8.03 -21.51
C GLU A 53 15.92 -6.56 -21.65
N ILE A 54 15.04 -5.67 -22.14
CA ILE A 54 15.34 -4.25 -22.26
C ILE A 54 15.08 -3.60 -20.91
N GLN A 55 16.16 -3.35 -20.17
CA GLN A 55 16.12 -2.71 -18.87
C GLN A 55 16.43 -1.21 -18.99
N PRO A 56 15.81 -0.36 -18.16
CA PRO A 56 16.18 1.05 -18.06
C PRO A 56 17.67 1.20 -17.71
N ASP A 57 18.26 2.31 -18.14
CA ASP A 57 19.63 2.65 -17.74
C ASP A 57 19.77 2.74 -16.18
N PRO A 58 20.98 2.56 -15.63
CA PRO A 58 21.19 2.54 -14.18
C PRO A 58 20.74 3.82 -13.46
N GLU A 59 20.92 4.99 -14.05
CA GLU A 59 20.55 6.28 -13.44
C GLU A 59 19.03 6.42 -13.34
N ARG A 60 18.31 6.06 -14.40
CA ARG A 60 16.85 6.01 -14.44
C ARG A 60 16.30 4.96 -13.49
N LYS A 61 16.95 3.80 -13.40
CA LYS A 61 16.59 2.76 -12.43
C LYS A 61 16.74 3.26 -10.99
N GLN A 62 17.82 3.98 -10.68
CA GLN A 62 18.02 4.61 -9.37
C GLN A 62 16.94 5.68 -9.09
N ALA A 63 16.57 6.48 -10.10
CA ALA A 63 15.50 7.46 -9.98
C ALA A 63 14.15 6.80 -9.69
N MET A 64 13.82 5.69 -10.36
CA MET A 64 12.60 4.90 -10.12
C MET A 64 12.57 4.33 -8.70
N LEU A 65 13.66 3.71 -8.24
CA LEU A 65 13.78 3.15 -6.90
C LEU A 65 13.59 4.21 -5.81
N ALA A 66 14.19 5.38 -6.00
CA ALA A 66 14.02 6.49 -5.08
C ALA A 66 12.58 7.05 -5.09
N GLY A 67 11.89 7.02 -6.23
CA GLY A 67 10.47 7.34 -6.32
C GLY A 67 9.61 6.35 -5.53
N THR A 68 9.86 5.04 -5.68
CA THR A 68 9.16 4.00 -4.90
C THR A 68 9.40 4.16 -3.39
N GLY A 69 10.64 4.38 -2.97
CA GLY A 69 10.96 4.63 -1.56
C GLY A 69 10.26 5.88 -1.01
N PHE A 70 10.16 6.93 -1.83
CA PHE A 70 9.42 8.14 -1.45
C PHE A 70 7.92 7.86 -1.27
N HIS A 71 7.29 7.10 -2.17
CA HIS A 71 5.86 6.75 -2.02
C HIS A 71 5.60 5.95 -0.74
N GLU A 72 6.48 5.02 -0.38
CA GLU A 72 6.35 4.23 0.84
C GLU A 72 6.45 5.11 2.10
N VAL A 73 7.46 5.98 2.16
CA VAL A 73 7.65 6.89 3.30
C VAL A 73 6.53 7.93 3.38
N PHE A 74 6.20 8.56 2.26
CA PHE A 74 5.14 9.56 2.19
C PHE A 74 3.79 8.96 2.59
N GLY A 75 3.41 7.83 1.98
CA GLY A 75 2.14 7.16 2.29
C GLY A 75 1.99 6.83 3.77
N ARG A 76 3.05 6.34 4.42
CA ARG A 76 3.05 6.04 5.87
C ARG A 76 3.00 7.30 6.75
N ALA A 77 3.56 8.41 6.28
CA ALA A 77 3.56 9.66 7.03
C ALA A 77 2.18 10.32 6.99
N VAL A 78 1.49 10.29 5.84
CA VAL A 78 0.25 11.05 5.64
C VAL A 78 -1.03 10.22 5.74
N SER A 79 -0.93 8.88 5.80
CA SER A 79 -2.09 7.98 5.86
C SER A 79 -1.75 6.66 6.58
N THR A 80 -2.68 5.70 6.56
CA THR A 80 -2.62 4.46 7.34
C THR A 80 -2.52 3.22 6.42
N GLU A 81 -2.06 2.07 6.92
CA GLU A 81 -1.96 0.83 6.12
C GLU A 81 -3.32 0.43 5.50
N GLU A 82 -4.41 0.79 6.16
CA GLU A 82 -5.77 0.56 5.69
C GLU A 82 -6.12 1.36 4.43
N PHE A 83 -5.47 2.50 4.20
CA PHE A 83 -5.80 3.46 3.14
C PHE A 83 -4.67 3.74 2.15
N VAL A 84 -3.44 3.30 2.44
CA VAL A 84 -2.29 3.34 1.53
C VAL A 84 -2.32 2.15 0.57
N GLU A 85 -1.88 2.35 -0.68
CA GLU A 85 -1.78 1.30 -1.71
C GLU A 85 -3.08 0.49 -1.92
N GLN A 86 -4.18 1.19 -2.19
CA GLN A 86 -5.50 0.56 -2.32
C GLN A 86 -5.67 -0.15 -3.65
N PHE A 87 -5.88 -1.46 -3.58
CA PHE A 87 -6.28 -2.27 -4.72
C PHE A 87 -7.70 -1.91 -5.15
N VAL A 88 -7.88 -1.70 -6.45
CA VAL A 88 -9.18 -1.59 -7.10
C VAL A 88 -9.22 -2.45 -8.35
N GLU A 89 -10.37 -3.04 -8.63
CA GLU A 89 -10.62 -3.80 -9.84
C GLU A 89 -11.93 -3.32 -10.47
N PHE A 90 -11.89 -3.05 -11.77
CA PHE A 90 -13.04 -2.60 -12.51
C PHE A 90 -12.99 -3.14 -13.94
N GLN A 91 -13.99 -3.92 -14.32
CA GLN A 91 -14.12 -4.54 -15.64
C GLN A 91 -12.80 -5.14 -16.17
N GLY A 92 -12.10 -5.93 -15.34
CA GLY A 92 -10.85 -6.58 -15.73
C GLY A 92 -9.63 -5.67 -15.86
N VAL A 93 -9.72 -4.40 -15.44
CA VAL A 93 -8.58 -3.49 -15.20
C VAL A 93 -8.29 -3.46 -13.71
N VAL A 94 -7.01 -3.53 -13.33
CA VAL A 94 -6.57 -3.38 -11.93
C VAL A 94 -5.92 -2.03 -11.69
N GLY A 95 -6.04 -1.52 -10.47
CA GLY A 95 -5.42 -0.28 -10.04
C GLY A 95 -4.81 -0.40 -8.66
N LYS A 96 -3.79 0.42 -8.41
CA LYS A 96 -3.16 0.61 -7.11
C LYS A 96 -3.15 2.10 -6.82
N ILE A 97 -4.14 2.56 -6.07
CA ILE A 97 -4.26 3.98 -5.70
C ILE A 97 -3.28 4.24 -4.56
N ASP A 98 -2.46 5.28 -4.64
CA ASP A 98 -1.43 5.57 -3.62
C ASP A 98 -2.06 5.76 -2.23
N ILE A 99 -3.11 6.58 -2.15
CA ILE A 99 -3.93 6.74 -0.93
C ILE A 99 -5.42 6.84 -1.32
N TYR A 100 -6.30 6.13 -0.62
CA TYR A 100 -7.74 6.28 -0.82
C TYR A 100 -8.53 6.11 0.48
N GLU A 101 -8.67 7.23 1.19
CA GLU A 101 -9.55 7.40 2.36
C GLU A 101 -10.98 7.75 1.92
N GLU A 102 -11.16 8.97 1.42
CA GLU A 102 -12.46 9.49 0.94
C GLU A 102 -12.49 9.64 -0.58
N VAL A 103 -11.41 10.18 -1.14
CA VAL A 103 -11.20 10.38 -2.58
C VAL A 103 -9.87 9.76 -3.00
N PRO A 104 -9.72 9.27 -4.24
CA PRO A 104 -8.44 8.79 -4.74
C PRO A 104 -7.38 9.90 -4.69
N VAL A 105 -6.19 9.54 -4.21
CA VAL A 105 -5.02 10.40 -4.18
C VAL A 105 -3.91 9.73 -4.98
N GLU A 106 -3.34 10.49 -5.92
CA GLU A 106 -2.18 10.07 -6.71
C GLU A 106 -0.96 10.91 -6.29
N LEU A 107 0.17 10.25 -6.09
CA LEU A 107 1.45 10.88 -5.78
C LEU A 107 2.39 10.72 -6.97
N LYS A 108 3.12 11.78 -7.33
CA LYS A 108 4.10 11.76 -8.41
C LYS A 108 5.39 12.42 -7.98
N THR A 109 6.50 11.70 -8.12
CA THR A 109 7.84 12.29 -7.98
C THR A 109 8.38 12.75 -9.33
N THR A 110 9.00 13.93 -9.37
CA THR A 110 9.58 14.51 -10.60
C THR A 110 10.92 15.19 -10.33
N ALA A 111 11.76 15.31 -11.35
CA ALA A 111 13.00 16.09 -11.31
C ALA A 111 12.74 17.60 -11.49
N SER A 112 11.68 17.96 -12.21
CA SER A 112 11.28 19.35 -12.47
C SER A 112 9.82 19.58 -12.11
N LEU A 113 9.54 20.74 -11.50
CA LEU A 113 8.19 21.16 -11.11
C LEU A 113 7.81 22.41 -11.90
N PRO A 114 7.08 22.27 -13.01
CA PRO A 114 6.57 23.42 -13.74
C PRO A 114 5.66 24.28 -12.85
N ALA A 115 5.58 25.58 -13.14
CA ALA A 115 4.63 26.48 -12.48
C ALA A 115 3.19 26.25 -12.97
N GLY A 116 2.20 26.68 -12.20
CA GLY A 116 0.78 26.63 -12.58
C GLY A 116 0.27 25.21 -12.91
N LEU A 117 -0.71 25.08 -13.79
CA LEU A 117 -1.28 23.76 -14.11
C LEU A 117 -0.32 22.81 -14.84
N GLY A 118 0.85 23.30 -15.31
CA GLY A 118 1.84 22.48 -16.01
C GLY A 118 2.45 21.35 -15.16
N ALA A 119 2.39 21.42 -13.83
CA ALA A 119 2.82 20.32 -12.97
C ALA A 119 1.80 19.18 -12.91
N ALA A 120 0.51 19.48 -13.11
CA ALA A 120 -0.55 18.50 -13.24
C ALA A 120 -0.52 17.88 -14.64
N ARG A 121 0.52 17.09 -14.92
CA ARG A 121 0.71 16.47 -16.23
C ARG A 121 -0.51 15.68 -16.61
N SER A 122 -0.79 15.73 -17.89
CA SER A 122 -1.98 15.15 -18.46
C SER A 122 -2.02 13.63 -18.15
N SER A 123 -0.94 12.87 -18.32
CA SER A 123 -0.90 11.44 -17.93
C SER A 123 -1.22 11.18 -16.45
N TYR A 124 -0.89 12.10 -15.54
CA TYR A 124 -1.24 11.98 -14.12
C TYR A 124 -2.75 12.17 -13.90
N ILE A 125 -3.35 13.12 -14.62
CA ILE A 125 -4.79 13.36 -14.61
C ILE A 125 -5.56 12.18 -15.23
N ASP A 126 -5.05 11.57 -16.29
CA ASP A 126 -5.65 10.36 -16.88
C ASP A 126 -5.66 9.20 -15.89
N GLN A 127 -4.52 8.96 -15.23
CA GLN A 127 -4.40 7.93 -14.20
C GLN A 127 -5.37 8.16 -13.03
N LEU A 128 -5.39 9.38 -12.48
CA LEU A 128 -6.29 9.74 -11.39
C LEU A 128 -7.76 9.65 -11.81
N GLY A 129 -8.10 10.05 -13.04
CA GLY A 129 -9.45 9.96 -13.60
C GLY A 129 -9.93 8.52 -13.75
N MET A 130 -9.05 7.60 -14.16
CA MET A 130 -9.36 6.18 -14.15
C MET A 130 -9.64 5.69 -12.72
N TYR A 131 -8.80 6.02 -11.74
CA TYR A 131 -9.05 5.63 -10.34
C TYR A 131 -10.35 6.20 -9.76
N CYS A 132 -10.67 7.44 -10.09
CA CYS A 132 -11.95 8.09 -9.75
C CYS A 132 -13.13 7.32 -10.36
N THR A 133 -13.02 6.92 -11.64
CA THR A 133 -14.04 6.10 -12.31
C THR A 133 -14.19 4.73 -11.65
N MET A 134 -13.09 4.04 -11.37
CA MET A 134 -13.09 2.72 -10.71
C MET A 134 -13.69 2.74 -9.31
N THR A 135 -13.65 3.89 -8.63
CA THR A 135 -14.14 4.07 -7.26
C THR A 135 -15.50 4.78 -7.18
N GLY A 136 -16.06 5.21 -8.31
CA GLY A 136 -17.31 5.97 -8.35
C GLY A 136 -17.21 7.36 -7.70
N ARG A 137 -16.00 7.93 -7.62
CA ARG A 137 -15.75 9.27 -7.07
C ARG A 137 -15.53 10.24 -8.22
N ASP A 138 -16.19 11.39 -8.19
CA ASP A 138 -16.05 12.46 -9.19
C ASP A 138 -14.94 13.46 -8.83
N ALA A 139 -14.25 13.24 -7.70
CA ALA A 139 -13.14 14.06 -7.24
C ALA A 139 -11.95 13.20 -6.82
N GLY A 140 -10.76 13.76 -6.99
CA GLY A 140 -9.49 13.18 -6.55
C GLY A 140 -8.46 14.26 -6.24
N ARG A 141 -7.34 13.86 -5.65
CA ARG A 141 -6.20 14.74 -5.33
C ARG A 141 -4.94 14.27 -6.02
N LEU A 142 -4.16 15.21 -6.56
CA LEU A 142 -2.86 14.93 -7.15
C LEU A 142 -1.78 15.68 -6.38
N PHE A 143 -0.76 14.95 -5.92
CA PHE A 143 0.44 15.51 -5.34
C PHE A 143 1.61 15.33 -6.31
N VAL A 144 2.35 16.41 -6.56
CA VAL A 144 3.56 16.38 -7.37
C VAL A 144 4.72 16.90 -6.55
N TYR A 145 5.62 15.98 -6.20
CA TYR A 145 6.80 16.27 -5.42
C TYR A 145 8.04 16.35 -6.31
N LYS A 146 8.71 17.50 -6.28
CA LYS A 146 10.06 17.67 -6.79
C LYS A 146 11.07 17.34 -5.72
N ARG A 147 11.96 16.43 -6.06
CA ARG A 147 13.00 15.92 -5.17
C ARG A 147 14.05 17.00 -4.87
N ALA A 148 14.53 17.01 -3.64
CA ALA A 148 15.74 17.74 -3.27
C ALA A 148 16.95 17.06 -3.91
N LEU A 149 17.69 17.79 -4.75
CA LEU A 149 18.85 17.28 -5.48
C LEU A 149 19.91 18.38 -5.57
N TYR A 150 21.17 18.03 -5.31
CA TYR A 150 22.35 18.90 -5.48
C TYR A 150 22.18 20.30 -4.83
N GLY A 151 21.80 20.33 -3.55
CA GLY A 151 21.61 21.58 -2.81
C GLY A 151 20.33 22.38 -3.14
N ARG A 152 19.50 21.91 -4.08
CA ARG A 152 18.18 22.52 -4.34
C ARG A 152 17.15 21.95 -3.37
N PRO A 153 16.32 22.80 -2.73
CA PRO A 153 15.25 22.33 -1.85
C PRO A 153 14.21 21.55 -2.65
N GLY A 154 13.61 20.55 -1.99
CA GLY A 154 12.43 19.87 -2.51
C GLY A 154 11.24 20.82 -2.56
N ALA A 155 10.25 20.51 -3.40
CA ALA A 155 9.03 21.31 -3.49
C ALA A 155 7.83 20.40 -3.73
N LEU A 156 6.73 20.67 -3.03
CA LEU A 156 5.47 19.93 -3.16
C LEU A 156 4.41 20.86 -3.76
N ARG A 157 3.63 20.35 -4.72
CA ARG A 157 2.41 20.99 -5.20
C ARG A 157 1.26 20.01 -5.11
N ALA A 158 0.09 20.52 -4.76
CA ALA A 158 -1.12 19.73 -4.61
C ALA A 158 -2.23 20.32 -5.46
N PHE A 159 -3.08 19.45 -6.01
CA PHE A 159 -4.20 19.83 -6.86
C PHE A 159 -5.45 19.08 -6.45
N ASP A 160 -6.56 19.80 -6.33
CA ASP A 160 -7.89 19.20 -6.36
C ASP A 160 -8.32 19.04 -7.81
N VAL A 161 -8.83 17.85 -8.13
CA VAL A 161 -9.26 17.50 -9.48
C VAL A 161 -10.70 17.03 -9.42
N ARG A 162 -11.57 17.64 -10.22
CA ARG A 162 -12.97 17.22 -10.38
C ARG A 162 -13.23 16.76 -11.81
N PHE A 163 -13.85 15.59 -11.94
CA PHE A 163 -14.20 14.93 -13.19
C PHE A 163 -15.70 15.01 -13.42
N ARG A 164 -16.11 15.65 -14.53
CA ARG A 164 -17.52 15.93 -14.82
C ARG A 164 -18.25 14.79 -15.51
N ASP A 165 -17.52 13.86 -16.12
CA ASP A 165 -18.07 12.75 -16.89
C ASP A 165 -17.25 11.47 -16.71
N LEU A 166 -17.53 10.75 -15.60
CA LEU A 166 -16.91 9.45 -15.33
C LEU A 166 -17.27 8.39 -16.39
N ARG A 167 -18.44 8.49 -17.04
CA ARG A 167 -18.86 7.51 -18.05
C ARG A 167 -18.01 7.60 -19.32
N SER A 168 -17.60 8.80 -19.72
CA SER A 168 -16.68 8.98 -20.85
C SER A 168 -15.30 8.39 -20.56
N ILE A 169 -14.78 8.63 -19.34
CA ILE A 169 -13.53 8.05 -18.87
C ILE A 169 -13.62 6.52 -18.85
N GLU A 170 -14.74 5.98 -18.36
CA GLU A 170 -15.04 4.54 -18.35
C GLU A 170 -14.96 3.94 -19.76
N ARG A 171 -15.69 4.51 -20.73
CA ARG A 171 -15.70 4.02 -22.11
C ARG A 171 -14.30 4.00 -22.72
N GLU A 172 -13.51 5.04 -22.51
CA GLU A 172 -12.15 5.12 -23.05
C GLU A 172 -11.20 4.14 -22.33
N MET A 173 -11.34 3.96 -21.01
CA MET A 173 -10.59 2.97 -20.25
C MET A 173 -10.87 1.54 -20.75
N VAL A 174 -12.14 1.21 -20.97
CA VAL A 174 -12.60 -0.08 -21.51
C VAL A 174 -12.08 -0.29 -22.94
N ARG A 175 -12.20 0.71 -23.81
CA ARG A 175 -11.69 0.66 -25.18
C ARG A 175 -10.19 0.37 -25.21
N ARG A 176 -9.39 1.09 -24.41
CA ARG A 176 -7.93 0.87 -24.32
C ARG A 176 -7.58 -0.49 -23.78
N ARG A 177 -8.30 -0.97 -22.75
CA ARG A 177 -8.14 -2.32 -22.21
C ARG A 177 -8.31 -3.37 -23.29
N ASP A 178 -9.36 -3.25 -24.10
CA ASP A 178 -9.65 -4.23 -25.15
C ASP A 178 -8.63 -4.17 -26.29
N GLN A 179 -8.23 -2.97 -26.71
CA GLN A 179 -7.14 -2.80 -27.68
C GLN A 179 -5.80 -3.36 -27.17
N PHE A 180 -5.47 -3.11 -25.90
CA PHE A 180 -4.25 -3.61 -25.29
C PHE A 180 -4.27 -5.14 -25.12
N ARG A 181 -5.41 -5.71 -24.72
CA ARG A 181 -5.59 -7.16 -24.63
C ARG A 181 -5.46 -7.83 -25.99
N ASP A 182 -6.07 -7.26 -27.02
CA ASP A 182 -5.96 -7.75 -28.40
C ASP A 182 -4.52 -7.70 -28.91
N ALA A 183 -3.82 -6.57 -28.69
CA ALA A 183 -2.41 -6.43 -29.03
C ALA A 183 -1.54 -7.51 -28.37
N LEU A 184 -1.72 -7.77 -27.07
CA LEU A 184 -1.01 -8.84 -26.36
C LEU A 184 -1.36 -10.23 -26.89
N THR A 185 -2.60 -10.45 -27.32
CA THR A 185 -3.06 -11.76 -27.84
C THR A 185 -2.48 -12.03 -29.22
N ARG A 186 -2.47 -11.03 -30.09
CA ARG A 186 -1.91 -11.10 -31.45
C ARG A 186 -0.38 -10.92 -31.48
N ASN A 187 0.21 -10.54 -30.35
CA ASN A 187 1.60 -10.08 -30.25
C ASN A 187 1.92 -8.96 -31.27
N ASP A 188 0.99 -8.02 -31.42
CA ASP A 188 1.04 -6.95 -32.43
C ASP A 188 0.66 -5.59 -31.82
N PRO A 189 1.59 -4.63 -31.70
CA PRO A 189 1.31 -3.31 -31.13
C PRO A 189 0.76 -2.29 -32.15
N SER A 190 0.50 -2.70 -33.41
CA SER A 190 0.10 -1.80 -34.51
C SER A 190 -1.09 -0.91 -34.16
N ALA A 191 -2.11 -1.47 -33.49
CA ALA A 191 -3.32 -0.75 -33.08
C ALA A 191 -3.15 0.14 -31.85
N LEU A 192 -2.00 0.07 -31.16
CA LEU A 192 -1.74 0.86 -29.96
C LEU A 192 -1.15 2.24 -30.32
N PRO A 193 -1.60 3.32 -29.65
CA PRO A 193 -1.13 4.67 -29.93
C PRO A 193 0.35 4.87 -29.54
N ARG A 194 0.98 5.87 -30.15
CA ARG A 194 2.33 6.36 -29.80
C ARG A 194 2.40 6.67 -28.31
N CYS A 195 3.51 6.34 -27.64
CA CYS A 195 3.67 6.63 -26.22
C CYS A 195 4.05 8.11 -25.98
N GLU A 196 3.71 8.65 -24.81
CA GLU A 196 4.12 10.03 -24.43
C GLU A 196 5.64 10.18 -24.34
N TRP A 197 6.36 9.06 -24.13
CA TRP A 197 7.80 9.02 -23.95
C TRP A 197 8.61 8.94 -25.25
N PHE A 198 7.96 8.80 -26.41
CA PHE A 198 8.67 8.48 -27.66
C PHE A 198 9.68 9.55 -28.06
N ASP A 199 9.31 10.84 -27.95
CA ASP A 199 10.18 11.97 -28.28
C ASP A 199 11.12 12.38 -27.13
N LEU A 200 11.10 11.61 -26.04
CA LEU A 200 11.94 11.76 -24.87
C LEU A 200 12.95 10.60 -24.84
N SER A 201 13.15 10.00 -23.68
CA SER A 201 14.04 8.85 -23.46
C SER A 201 13.23 7.56 -23.34
N CYS A 202 12.61 7.09 -24.43
CA CYS A 202 11.92 5.80 -24.42
C CYS A 202 12.93 4.64 -24.61
N ASP A 203 13.00 3.73 -23.64
CA ASP A 203 13.91 2.57 -23.68
C ASP A 203 13.65 1.66 -24.89
N PHE A 204 12.41 1.68 -25.41
CA PHE A 204 11.98 0.83 -26.52
C PHE A 204 12.05 1.53 -27.87
N LYS A 205 12.65 2.72 -27.99
CA LYS A 205 12.65 3.50 -29.25
C LYS A 205 13.14 2.70 -30.46
N ALA A 206 14.12 1.82 -30.26
CA ALA A 206 14.70 0.96 -31.31
C ALA A 206 13.77 -0.16 -31.79
N VAL A 207 12.85 -0.64 -30.95
CA VAL A 207 11.98 -1.81 -31.24
C VAL A 207 10.49 -1.45 -31.32
N CYS A 208 10.11 -0.23 -30.89
CA CYS A 208 8.71 0.14 -30.71
C CYS A 208 7.93 0.33 -32.03
N GLY A 209 8.59 0.89 -33.05
CA GLY A 209 7.90 1.42 -34.25
C GLY A 209 6.93 2.57 -33.92
N CYS A 210 7.12 3.27 -32.80
CA CYS A 210 6.24 4.34 -32.30
C CYS A 210 6.09 5.54 -33.27
N GLY A 211 7.07 5.75 -34.17
CA GLY A 211 7.08 6.91 -35.08
C GLY A 211 5.94 6.93 -36.10
N THR A 212 5.36 5.77 -36.45
CA THR A 212 4.26 5.63 -37.41
C THR A 212 2.90 5.39 -36.74
N ALA A 213 2.84 5.37 -35.41
CA ALA A 213 1.61 5.11 -34.67
C ALA A 213 0.73 6.35 -34.57
N ALA A 214 -0.59 6.12 -34.46
CA ALA A 214 -1.54 7.19 -34.18
C ALA A 214 -1.20 7.91 -32.86
N PRO A 215 -1.45 9.23 -32.76
CA PRO A 215 -1.21 9.98 -31.52
C PRO A 215 -1.95 9.41 -30.31
N LEU A 216 -1.35 9.52 -29.12
CA LEU A 216 -2.03 9.22 -27.87
C LEU A 216 -3.14 10.24 -27.63
N THR A 217 -4.39 9.78 -27.65
CA THR A 217 -5.52 10.58 -27.19
C THR A 217 -5.54 10.64 -25.67
N ARG A 218 -6.34 11.52 -25.10
CA ARG A 218 -6.50 11.69 -23.65
C ARG A 218 -7.60 10.76 -23.15
N VAL A 219 -7.41 10.18 -21.97
CA VAL A 219 -8.47 9.38 -21.31
C VAL A 219 -9.51 10.32 -20.70
N VAL A 220 -9.01 11.37 -20.07
CA VAL A 220 -9.81 12.46 -19.52
C VAL A 220 -9.78 13.61 -20.52
N PRO A 221 -10.92 13.94 -21.18
CA PRO A 221 -11.01 15.11 -22.04
C PRO A 221 -10.76 16.39 -21.23
N ALA A 222 -10.04 17.35 -21.81
CA ALA A 222 -9.74 18.63 -21.13
C ALA A 222 -11.02 19.40 -20.71
N SER A 223 -12.10 19.28 -21.48
CA SER A 223 -13.40 19.87 -21.16
C SER A 223 -14.13 19.18 -20.00
N ALA A 224 -13.75 17.94 -19.67
CA ALA A 224 -14.39 17.11 -18.66
C ALA A 224 -13.68 17.12 -17.30
N VAL A 225 -12.64 17.96 -17.14
CA VAL A 225 -11.86 18.06 -15.92
C VAL A 225 -11.69 19.50 -15.46
N GLN A 226 -11.79 19.72 -14.16
CA GLN A 226 -11.43 20.96 -13.51
C GLN A 226 -10.29 20.69 -12.54
N ILE A 227 -9.21 21.45 -12.68
CA ILE A 227 -8.00 21.33 -11.86
C ILE A 227 -7.81 22.66 -11.13
N ALA A 228 -7.71 22.60 -9.81
CA ALA A 228 -7.40 23.75 -8.97
C ALA A 228 -6.16 23.43 -8.16
N GLU A 229 -5.19 24.35 -8.14
CA GLU A 229 -4.07 24.25 -7.21
C GLU A 229 -4.56 24.49 -5.77
N ASN A 230 -4.09 23.68 -4.84
CA ASN A 230 -4.49 23.75 -3.45
C ASN A 230 -3.26 23.94 -2.54
N GLY A 231 -2.96 25.20 -2.21
CA GLY A 231 -1.87 25.56 -1.32
C GLY A 231 -2.10 25.15 0.13
N GLU A 232 -3.36 25.12 0.59
CA GLU A 232 -3.70 24.67 1.95
C GLU A 232 -3.36 23.18 2.14
N LEU A 233 -3.62 22.36 1.12
CA LEU A 233 -3.29 20.94 1.12
C LEU A 233 -1.77 20.72 1.11
N VAL A 234 -1.01 21.58 0.42
CA VAL A 234 0.47 21.57 0.50
C VAL A 234 0.93 21.88 1.92
N ASN A 235 0.36 22.90 2.57
CA ASN A 235 0.71 23.28 3.94
C ASN A 235 0.36 22.15 4.93
N ALA A 236 -0.84 21.58 4.81
CA ALA A 236 -1.28 20.46 5.65
C ALA A 236 -0.37 19.24 5.48
N MET A 237 0.02 18.89 4.24
CA MET A 237 0.96 17.78 4.00
C MET A 237 2.36 18.09 4.47
N THR A 238 2.84 19.32 4.31
CA THR A 238 4.15 19.72 4.81
C THR A 238 4.20 19.59 6.32
N ALA A 239 3.17 20.05 7.03
CA ALA A 239 3.05 19.89 8.48
C ALA A 239 3.06 18.40 8.90
N LEU A 240 2.39 17.50 8.18
CA LEU A 240 2.45 16.06 8.47
C LEU A 240 3.84 15.44 8.24
N LEU A 241 4.67 16.04 7.39
CA LEU A 241 6.02 15.56 7.07
C LEU A 241 7.10 16.17 7.97
N THR A 242 6.91 17.40 8.47
CA THR A 242 7.89 18.13 9.29
C THR A 242 7.58 18.04 10.78
N ASP A 243 6.31 18.02 11.16
CA ASP A 243 5.89 17.89 12.55
C ASP A 243 5.64 16.41 12.85
N ALA A 244 5.87 15.98 14.09
CA ALA A 244 5.44 14.65 14.51
C ALA A 244 3.94 14.51 14.19
N PRO A 245 3.50 13.47 13.45
CA PRO A 245 2.16 13.40 12.92
C PRO A 245 1.16 13.56 14.06
N LYS A 246 0.32 14.60 13.99
CA LYS A 246 -0.80 14.76 14.91
C LYS A 246 -1.75 13.60 14.64
N PRO A 247 -1.96 12.65 15.56
CA PRO A 247 -2.89 11.56 15.32
C PRO A 247 -4.25 12.18 15.07
N GLY A 248 -4.79 11.91 13.87
CA GLY A 248 -6.13 12.35 13.51
C GLY A 248 -7.17 11.86 14.52
N PRO A 249 -8.37 12.45 14.53
CA PRO A 249 -9.42 12.09 15.49
C PRO A 249 -9.88 10.63 15.38
N GLN A 250 -9.57 9.95 14.26
CA GLN A 250 -10.00 8.58 14.01
C GLN A 250 -8.96 7.56 14.49
N PHE A 251 -9.42 6.47 15.08
CA PHE A 251 -8.59 5.32 15.44
C PHE A 251 -8.44 4.35 14.26
N ARG A 252 -7.35 3.60 14.27
CA ARG A 252 -6.97 2.63 13.23
C ARG A 252 -7.18 1.21 13.74
N LEU A 253 -7.33 0.24 12.84
CA LEU A 253 -7.38 -1.18 13.23
C LEU A 253 -6.10 -1.61 13.96
N ASN A 254 -4.95 -1.04 13.58
CA ASN A 254 -3.68 -1.32 14.28
C ASN A 254 -3.61 -0.73 15.70
N ASP A 255 -4.41 0.31 15.99
CA ASP A 255 -4.50 0.88 17.34
C ASP A 255 -5.19 -0.11 18.29
N LEU A 256 -6.10 -0.94 17.79
CA LEU A 256 -6.69 -2.03 18.58
C LEU A 256 -5.69 -3.15 18.89
N VAL A 257 -4.73 -3.40 17.99
CA VAL A 257 -3.68 -4.42 18.18
C VAL A 257 -2.61 -3.93 19.17
N PHE A 258 -2.22 -2.65 19.07
CA PHE A 258 -1.20 -2.03 19.92
C PHE A 258 -1.72 -0.81 20.69
N PRO A 259 -2.70 -0.99 21.59
CA PRO A 259 -3.42 0.13 22.19
C PRO A 259 -2.53 1.04 23.05
N ARG A 260 -1.56 0.48 23.79
CA ARG A 260 -0.60 1.28 24.57
C ARG A 260 0.22 2.22 23.70
N ARG A 261 0.66 1.72 22.54
CA ARG A 261 1.42 2.53 21.58
C ARG A 261 0.55 3.67 21.05
N ALA A 262 -0.68 3.37 20.66
CA ALA A 262 -1.63 4.37 20.19
C ALA A 262 -1.91 5.46 21.25
N ALA A 263 -2.06 5.09 22.52
CA ALA A 263 -2.24 6.05 23.61
C ALA A 263 -1.02 6.96 23.80
N ILE A 264 0.20 6.40 23.81
CA ILE A 264 1.45 7.18 23.96
C ILE A 264 1.65 8.14 22.78
N GLU A 265 1.43 7.66 21.55
CA GLU A 265 1.56 8.49 20.34
C GLU A 265 0.56 9.66 20.36
N ARG A 266 -0.65 9.46 20.91
CA ARG A 266 -1.66 10.53 21.09
C ARG A 266 -1.35 11.49 22.23
N GLN A 267 -0.85 11.01 23.37
CA GLN A 267 -0.41 11.85 24.49
C GLN A 267 0.75 12.77 24.09
N ARG A 268 1.73 12.25 23.31
CA ARG A 268 2.85 13.05 22.78
C ARG A 268 2.38 14.27 21.99
N VAL A 269 1.23 14.18 21.32
CA VAL A 269 0.68 15.30 20.54
C VAL A 269 -0.12 16.27 21.38
N ALA A 270 -0.74 15.81 22.46
CA ALA A 270 -1.37 16.69 23.44
C ALA A 270 -0.33 17.50 24.26
N GLU A 271 0.88 16.96 24.45
CA GLU A 271 1.95 17.54 25.28
C GLU A 271 2.93 18.47 24.52
N ALA A 272 2.89 18.53 23.19
CA ALA A 272 3.89 19.26 22.40
C ALA A 272 3.58 20.78 22.29
N ASN A 273 4.27 21.60 23.10
CA ASN A 273 4.59 23.00 22.79
C ASN A 273 5.89 23.07 21.95
N PRO A 274 6.07 24.10 21.10
CA PRO A 274 7.02 24.07 20.00
C PRO A 274 8.37 24.66 20.41
N GLU A 275 9.30 23.87 20.95
CA GLU A 275 10.73 24.21 20.98
C GLU A 275 11.53 23.00 21.46
N GLY A 276 12.36 22.43 20.59
CA GLY A 276 13.21 21.29 20.93
C GLY A 276 13.74 20.57 19.69
N GLU A 277 14.96 20.93 19.32
CA GLU A 277 15.76 20.44 18.20
C GLU A 277 15.95 18.91 18.23
N ASP A 278 15.78 18.26 17.08
CA ASP A 278 16.00 16.82 16.88
C ASP A 278 17.37 16.60 16.23
N GLN A 279 18.29 15.96 16.96
CA GLN A 279 19.55 15.41 16.45
C GLN A 279 19.47 13.88 16.56
N GLY A 280 19.78 13.17 15.48
CA GLY A 280 20.03 11.73 15.56
C GLY A 280 19.94 10.98 14.25
N GLU A 281 20.93 11.17 13.38
CA GLU A 281 21.18 10.32 12.22
C GLU A 281 21.51 8.87 12.66
N GLY A 282 20.86 7.89 12.03
CA GLY A 282 21.11 6.46 12.22
C GLY A 282 21.33 5.74 10.90
N GLU A 283 22.60 5.50 10.59
CA GLU A 283 23.20 4.53 9.66
C GLU A 283 22.38 4.05 8.45
N ARG A 284 22.64 4.70 7.30
CA ARG A 284 22.28 4.18 5.98
C ARG A 284 23.19 2.99 5.64
N GLY A 285 22.64 1.78 5.69
CA GLY A 285 23.27 0.60 5.06
C GLY A 285 23.61 0.88 3.59
N GLY A 286 24.82 0.49 3.18
CA GLY A 286 25.38 0.80 1.86
C GLY A 286 24.59 0.20 0.67
N LEU A 287 24.95 0.65 -0.54
CA LEU A 287 24.31 0.30 -1.81
C LEU A 287 24.15 -1.21 -2.03
N ASP A 288 25.11 -2.03 -1.57
CA ASP A 288 25.04 -3.50 -1.66
C ASP A 288 24.04 -4.13 -0.69
N SER A 289 23.84 -3.53 0.50
CA SER A 289 22.76 -3.92 1.42
C SER A 289 21.38 -3.52 0.89
N ALA A 290 21.31 -2.40 0.16
CA ALA A 290 20.10 -1.98 -0.54
C ALA A 290 19.79 -2.93 -1.70
N LEU A 291 20.78 -3.39 -2.47
CA LEU A 291 20.62 -4.33 -3.60
C LEU A 291 20.28 -5.76 -3.14
N ALA A 292 20.93 -6.28 -2.10
CA ALA A 292 20.56 -7.56 -1.50
C ALA A 292 19.22 -7.50 -0.74
N GLY A 293 18.81 -6.30 -0.31
CA GLY A 293 17.46 -6.00 0.17
C GLY A 293 16.43 -5.98 -0.97
N MET A 294 16.78 -5.48 -2.16
CA MET A 294 15.91 -5.40 -3.34
C MET A 294 15.54 -6.78 -3.90
N GLU A 295 16.43 -7.79 -3.89
CA GLU A 295 16.07 -9.17 -4.27
C GLU A 295 15.09 -9.82 -3.27
N ARG A 296 15.27 -9.54 -1.96
CA ARG A 296 14.42 -10.07 -0.87
C ARG A 296 13.07 -9.36 -0.76
N LEU A 297 13.05 -8.04 -0.99
CA LEU A 297 11.85 -7.21 -1.18
C LEU A 297 11.13 -7.57 -2.48
N GLY A 298 11.87 -7.99 -3.52
CA GLY A 298 11.32 -8.42 -4.79
C GLY A 298 10.36 -9.61 -4.65
N PHE A 299 10.72 -10.64 -3.87
CA PHE A 299 9.82 -11.78 -3.64
C PHE A 299 8.63 -11.41 -2.74
N GLY A 300 8.87 -10.68 -1.64
CA GLY A 300 7.78 -10.25 -0.75
C GLY A 300 6.77 -9.35 -1.48
N GLY A 301 7.27 -8.41 -2.30
CA GLY A 301 6.48 -7.58 -3.19
C GLY A 301 5.75 -8.39 -4.26
N ALA A 302 6.42 -9.33 -4.92
CA ALA A 302 5.79 -10.21 -5.91
C ALA A 302 4.70 -11.10 -5.28
N LEU A 303 4.88 -11.58 -4.04
CA LEU A 303 3.89 -12.38 -3.32
C LEU A 303 2.69 -11.52 -2.89
N LYS A 304 2.94 -10.30 -2.40
CA LYS A 304 1.89 -9.30 -2.15
C LYS A 304 1.10 -9.01 -3.44
N ASP A 305 1.81 -8.84 -4.55
CA ASP A 305 1.20 -8.60 -5.85
C ASP A 305 0.46 -9.83 -6.39
N ALA A 306 0.94 -11.04 -6.10
CA ALA A 306 0.25 -12.28 -6.46
C ALA A 306 -1.04 -12.45 -5.64
N LEU A 307 -1.02 -12.05 -4.37
CA LEU A 307 -2.22 -12.05 -3.52
C LEU A 307 -3.27 -11.06 -4.02
N TRP A 308 -2.86 -9.83 -4.36
CA TRP A 308 -3.79 -8.78 -4.75
C TRP A 308 -4.19 -8.84 -6.23
N TYR A 309 -3.23 -9.11 -7.12
CA TYR A 309 -3.41 -9.04 -8.57
C TYR A 309 -3.25 -10.40 -9.25
N GLY A 310 -2.95 -11.49 -8.55
CA GLY A 310 -2.67 -12.77 -9.19
C GLY A 310 -3.91 -13.46 -9.76
N VAL A 311 -5.05 -13.29 -9.08
CA VAL A 311 -6.29 -14.01 -9.40
C VAL A 311 -7.45 -13.02 -9.58
N PRO A 312 -8.06 -12.93 -10.78
CA PRO A 312 -9.17 -12.01 -11.05
C PRO A 312 -10.35 -12.19 -10.09
N GLY A 313 -10.87 -11.10 -9.53
CA GLY A 313 -12.01 -11.11 -8.61
C GLY A 313 -11.76 -11.80 -7.27
N ALA A 314 -10.56 -12.36 -7.02
CA ALA A 314 -10.28 -13.04 -5.76
C ALA A 314 -10.02 -12.03 -4.64
N PHE A 315 -9.31 -10.93 -4.91
CA PHE A 315 -9.02 -9.94 -3.88
C PHE A 315 -10.03 -8.79 -3.92
N ALA A 316 -10.52 -8.39 -2.74
CA ALA A 316 -11.37 -7.23 -2.57
C ALA A 316 -11.08 -6.55 -1.22
N ARG A 317 -11.32 -5.24 -1.13
CA ARG A 317 -11.31 -4.52 0.15
C ARG A 317 -12.72 -4.09 0.52
N ILE A 318 -13.16 -4.44 1.72
CA ILE A 318 -14.48 -4.06 2.25
C ILE A 318 -14.31 -2.99 3.35
N PRO A 319 -15.17 -1.95 3.38
CA PRO A 319 -15.15 -0.96 4.43
C PRO A 319 -15.64 -1.58 5.75
N VAL A 320 -15.02 -1.18 6.86
CA VAL A 320 -15.45 -1.54 8.21
C VAL A 320 -15.43 -0.31 9.11
N SER A 321 -16.30 -0.28 10.11
CA SER A 321 -16.30 0.78 11.11
C SER A 321 -16.72 0.26 12.48
N LEU A 322 -16.15 0.88 13.51
CA LEU A 322 -16.53 0.70 14.91
C LEU A 322 -16.43 2.08 15.56
N ARG A 323 -17.56 2.76 15.81
CA ARG A 323 -17.60 4.14 16.33
C ARG A 323 -16.63 5.08 15.59
N SER A 324 -15.61 5.61 16.27
CA SER A 324 -14.62 6.52 15.69
C SER A 324 -13.54 5.83 14.84
N LEU A 325 -13.47 4.49 14.88
CA LEU A 325 -12.58 3.70 14.04
C LEU A 325 -13.22 3.48 12.67
N LYS A 326 -12.49 3.87 11.62
CA LYS A 326 -12.81 3.57 10.22
C LYS A 326 -11.64 2.83 9.59
N GLY A 327 -11.92 1.78 8.84
CA GLY A 327 -10.87 1.00 8.19
C GLY A 327 -11.37 0.24 6.98
N ARG A 328 -10.46 -0.52 6.38
CA ARG A 328 -10.77 -1.49 5.32
C ARG A 328 -10.11 -2.82 5.62
N VAL A 329 -10.87 -3.89 5.39
CA VAL A 329 -10.41 -5.27 5.51
C VAL A 329 -10.13 -5.80 4.12
N GLY A 330 -8.92 -6.32 3.92
CA GLY A 330 -8.58 -7.05 2.70
C GLY A 330 -9.17 -8.46 2.76
N THR A 331 -9.79 -8.91 1.69
CA THR A 331 -10.36 -10.26 1.58
C THR A 331 -9.77 -10.97 0.37
N PHE A 332 -9.49 -12.27 0.50
CA PHE A 332 -9.13 -13.14 -0.61
C PHE A 332 -10.14 -14.28 -0.71
N ARG A 333 -10.88 -14.32 -1.82
CA ARG A 333 -12.06 -15.16 -2.06
C ARG A 333 -13.12 -14.99 -0.96
N GLY A 334 -13.36 -13.74 -0.56
CA GLY A 334 -14.33 -13.36 0.47
C GLY A 334 -13.89 -13.60 1.92
N VAL A 335 -12.71 -14.19 2.15
CA VAL A 335 -12.16 -14.43 3.50
C VAL A 335 -11.21 -13.30 3.89
N PRO A 336 -11.38 -12.63 5.04
CA PRO A 336 -10.42 -11.65 5.57
C PRO A 336 -9.00 -12.20 5.51
N THR A 337 -8.07 -11.45 4.93
CA THR A 337 -6.71 -11.94 4.63
C THR A 337 -5.67 -10.87 4.93
N ILE A 338 -4.72 -11.18 5.82
CA ILE A 338 -3.56 -10.34 6.09
C ILE A 338 -2.28 -10.96 5.52
N PHE A 339 -1.37 -10.10 5.07
CA PHE A 339 -0.01 -10.46 4.66
C PHE A 339 0.99 -9.92 5.67
N ARG A 340 1.91 -10.78 6.14
CA ARG A 340 2.94 -10.42 7.11
C ARG A 340 4.28 -11.03 6.72
N SER A 341 5.35 -10.29 6.97
CA SER A 341 6.72 -10.80 6.78
C SER A 341 7.44 -10.92 8.11
N THR A 342 8.37 -11.87 8.19
CA THR A 342 9.21 -12.13 9.34
C THR A 342 10.64 -12.45 8.92
N ARG A 343 11.60 -12.05 9.74
CA ARG A 343 13.03 -12.35 9.56
C ARG A 343 13.47 -13.64 10.25
N ARG A 344 12.54 -14.42 10.81
CA ARG A 344 12.84 -15.71 11.43
C ARG A 344 13.59 -16.61 10.41
N PRO A 345 14.70 -17.23 10.81
CA PRO A 345 15.51 -18.05 9.91
C PRO A 345 14.88 -19.40 9.57
N LYS A 346 13.79 -19.77 10.26
CA LYS A 346 13.06 -21.04 10.07
C LYS A 346 11.55 -20.77 10.09
N LEU A 347 10.81 -21.66 9.44
CA LEU A 347 9.36 -21.70 9.55
C LEU A 347 8.97 -22.00 11.00
N VAL A 348 7.94 -21.31 11.48
CA VAL A 348 7.39 -21.54 12.82
C VAL A 348 6.35 -22.65 12.72
N GLU A 349 6.43 -23.61 13.65
CA GLU A 349 5.47 -24.71 13.72
C GLU A 349 4.05 -24.19 13.91
N ARG A 350 3.09 -24.84 13.24
CA ARG A 350 1.70 -24.38 13.20
C ARG A 350 1.08 -24.17 14.59
N SER A 351 1.40 -25.06 15.54
CA SER A 351 0.93 -24.99 16.92
C SER A 351 1.51 -23.81 17.71
N GLN A 352 2.65 -23.26 17.29
CA GLN A 352 3.37 -22.18 17.97
C GLN A 352 3.07 -20.80 17.36
N LEU A 353 2.39 -20.74 16.21
CA LEU A 353 2.17 -19.48 15.49
C LEU A 353 1.49 -18.40 16.35
N VAL A 354 0.51 -18.77 17.17
CA VAL A 354 -0.23 -17.84 18.03
C VAL A 354 0.64 -17.31 19.17
N GLU A 355 1.57 -18.12 19.67
CA GLU A 355 2.50 -17.73 20.73
C GLU A 355 3.64 -16.85 20.18
N GLU A 356 4.15 -17.20 19.01
CA GLU A 356 5.24 -16.50 18.34
C GLU A 356 4.80 -15.16 17.74
N PHE A 357 3.60 -15.11 17.16
CA PHE A 357 3.07 -13.94 16.46
C PHE A 357 1.65 -13.55 16.89
N PRO A 358 1.33 -13.41 18.20
CA PRO A 358 -0.02 -13.16 18.68
C PRO A 358 -0.66 -11.93 18.03
N TYR A 359 0.13 -10.89 17.77
CA TYR A 359 -0.31 -9.66 17.11
C TYR A 359 -0.77 -9.84 15.65
N TYR A 360 -0.30 -10.87 14.92
CA TYR A 360 -0.87 -11.21 13.61
C TYR A 360 -2.28 -11.77 13.78
N PHE A 361 -2.48 -12.63 14.78
CA PHE A 361 -3.74 -13.29 15.05
C PHE A 361 -4.76 -12.36 15.73
N ASP A 362 -4.33 -11.43 16.59
CA ASP A 362 -5.17 -10.35 17.11
C ASP A 362 -5.66 -9.47 15.96
N ARG A 363 -4.77 -9.10 15.03
CA ARG A 363 -5.14 -8.31 13.85
C ARG A 363 -6.22 -9.01 13.03
N ILE A 364 -5.99 -10.27 12.63
CA ILE A 364 -6.96 -10.98 11.80
C ILE A 364 -8.26 -11.29 12.56
N ALA A 365 -8.21 -11.48 13.88
CA ALA A 365 -9.42 -11.64 14.71
C ALA A 365 -10.29 -10.37 14.67
N PHE A 366 -9.71 -9.18 14.84
CA PHE A 366 -10.45 -7.92 14.74
C PHE A 366 -11.02 -7.69 13.34
N GLU A 367 -10.24 -7.96 12.29
CA GLU A 367 -10.75 -7.86 10.92
C GLU A 367 -11.91 -8.82 10.66
N CYS A 368 -11.85 -10.04 11.19
CA CYS A 368 -12.90 -11.06 11.13
C CYS A 368 -14.17 -10.62 11.87
N ALA A 369 -14.06 -10.17 13.12
CA ALA A 369 -15.20 -9.69 13.89
C ALA A 369 -15.89 -8.48 13.24
N LEU A 370 -15.13 -7.50 12.76
CA LEU A 370 -15.67 -6.31 12.11
C LEU A 370 -16.26 -6.56 10.72
N SER A 371 -15.94 -7.70 10.09
CA SER A 371 -16.50 -8.12 8.81
C SER A 371 -17.56 -9.23 8.94
N GLY A 372 -17.87 -9.67 10.17
CA GLY A 372 -18.85 -10.74 10.43
C GLY A 372 -18.41 -12.12 9.96
N GLN A 373 -17.11 -12.38 9.89
CA GLN A 373 -16.54 -13.63 9.39
C GLN A 373 -15.89 -14.40 10.53
N ASN A 374 -16.17 -15.70 10.66
CA ASN A 374 -15.57 -16.56 11.69
C ASN A 374 -14.23 -17.19 11.27
N THR A 375 -13.84 -16.96 10.03
CA THR A 375 -12.62 -17.52 9.43
C THR A 375 -11.81 -16.37 8.84
N GLY A 376 -10.53 -16.34 9.18
CA GLY A 376 -9.55 -15.41 8.61
C GLY A 376 -8.40 -16.16 7.98
N ARG A 377 -7.56 -15.43 7.24
CA ARG A 377 -6.38 -15.98 6.58
C ARG A 377 -5.14 -15.15 6.88
N VAL A 378 -4.05 -15.83 7.20
CA VAL A 378 -2.74 -15.22 7.43
C VAL A 378 -1.74 -15.78 6.43
N VAL A 379 -1.19 -14.91 5.59
CA VAL A 379 -0.06 -15.23 4.70
C VAL A 379 1.22 -14.74 5.39
N ILE A 380 2.10 -15.68 5.75
CA ILE A 380 3.37 -15.38 6.42
C ILE A 380 4.52 -15.63 5.47
N TYR A 381 5.28 -14.58 5.15
CA TYR A 381 6.52 -14.63 4.36
C TYR A 381 7.75 -14.62 5.29
N TYR A 382 8.62 -15.60 5.14
CA TYR A 382 9.85 -15.78 5.90
C TYR A 382 11.04 -15.30 5.06
N GLU A 383 11.48 -14.07 5.31
CA GLU A 383 12.49 -13.36 4.51
C GLU A 383 13.85 -14.07 4.47
N ALA A 384 14.21 -14.76 5.56
CA ALA A 384 15.50 -15.42 5.74
C ALA A 384 15.53 -16.88 5.26
N VAL A 385 14.37 -17.47 4.93
CA VAL A 385 14.28 -18.84 4.42
C VAL A 385 14.60 -18.86 2.91
N LYS A 386 15.34 -19.86 2.44
CA LYS A 386 15.79 -19.96 1.03
C LYS A 386 14.73 -20.52 0.08
N ASP A 387 14.07 -21.60 0.47
CA ASP A 387 13.06 -22.29 -0.33
C ASP A 387 11.73 -22.32 0.41
N ASP A 388 10.61 -22.40 -0.32
CA ASP A 388 9.27 -22.42 0.27
C ASP A 388 9.02 -21.30 1.30
N LYS A 389 9.37 -20.08 0.90
CA LYS A 389 9.52 -18.93 1.79
C LYS A 389 8.22 -18.40 2.40
N PHE A 390 7.07 -19.01 2.11
CA PHE A 390 5.81 -18.53 2.67
C PHE A 390 4.82 -19.64 2.96
N MET A 391 3.97 -19.37 3.95
CA MET A 391 2.89 -20.24 4.37
C MET A 391 1.57 -19.47 4.35
N VAL A 392 0.49 -20.19 4.05
CA VAL A 392 -0.88 -19.67 4.10
C VAL A 392 -1.64 -20.47 5.13
N TYR A 393 -2.24 -19.79 6.09
CA TYR A 393 -3.00 -20.41 7.15
C TYR A 393 -4.42 -19.85 7.17
N ASP A 394 -5.41 -20.74 7.15
CA ASP A 394 -6.78 -20.40 7.55
C ASP A 394 -6.88 -20.53 9.07
N VAL A 395 -7.48 -19.54 9.69
CA VAL A 395 -7.60 -19.38 11.14
C VAL A 395 -9.08 -19.33 11.46
N TYR A 396 -9.51 -20.20 12.36
CA TYR A 396 -10.88 -20.24 12.83
C TYR A 396 -10.97 -19.55 14.18
N PHE A 397 -11.98 -18.69 14.32
CA PHE A 397 -12.26 -17.96 15.53
C PHE A 397 -13.51 -18.51 16.19
N ARG A 398 -13.45 -18.71 17.50
CA ARG A 398 -14.64 -18.91 18.33
C ARG A 398 -15.11 -17.54 18.83
N ASP A 399 -16.43 -17.41 19.00
CA ASP A 399 -17.04 -16.29 19.72
C ASP A 399 -16.67 -14.91 19.16
N LEU A 400 -17.24 -14.59 17.99
CA LEU A 400 -17.06 -13.29 17.35
C LEU A 400 -17.56 -12.13 18.23
N ASP A 401 -18.60 -12.37 19.02
CA ASP A 401 -19.16 -11.38 19.94
C ASP A 401 -18.14 -11.01 21.02
N ALA A 402 -17.41 -11.98 21.58
CA ALA A 402 -16.33 -11.71 22.52
C ALA A 402 -15.16 -10.95 21.88
N ILE A 403 -14.81 -11.26 20.63
CA ILE A 403 -13.77 -10.50 19.90
C ILE A 403 -14.22 -9.06 19.66
N GLN A 404 -15.48 -8.89 19.25
CA GLN A 404 -16.07 -7.57 19.02
C GLN A 404 -16.18 -6.76 20.31
N ALA A 405 -16.54 -7.40 21.43
CA ALA A 405 -16.56 -6.78 22.74
C ALA A 405 -15.16 -6.35 23.20
N GLU A 406 -14.11 -7.14 22.94
CA GLU A 406 -12.74 -6.71 23.23
C GLU A 406 -12.28 -5.57 22.32
N ALA A 407 -12.66 -5.57 21.04
CA ALA A 407 -12.40 -4.46 20.13
C ALA A 407 -13.06 -3.17 20.64
N ASP A 408 -14.33 -3.26 21.04
CA ASP A 408 -15.10 -2.15 21.59
C ASP A 408 -14.51 -1.66 22.92
N ARG A 409 -14.12 -2.56 23.82
CA ARG A 409 -13.47 -2.21 25.09
C ARG A 409 -12.17 -1.44 24.85
N ARG A 410 -11.29 -1.93 23.96
CA ARG A 410 -10.02 -1.24 23.63
C ARG A 410 -10.28 0.13 23.02
N LEU A 411 -11.24 0.23 22.10
CA LEU A 411 -11.61 1.51 21.49
C LEU A 411 -12.19 2.49 22.51
N THR A 412 -13.05 2.03 23.43
CA THR A 412 -13.61 2.88 24.50
C THR A 412 -12.52 3.49 25.37
N LEU A 413 -11.54 2.68 25.78
CA LEU A 413 -10.41 3.18 26.57
C LEU A 413 -9.58 4.19 25.78
N LEU A 414 -9.32 3.91 24.52
CA LEU A 414 -8.59 4.81 23.63
C LEU A 414 -9.32 6.14 23.40
N GLU A 415 -10.62 6.10 23.12
CA GLU A 415 -11.48 7.29 22.96
C GLU A 415 -11.55 8.12 24.26
N ALA A 416 -11.53 7.46 25.43
CA ALA A 416 -11.50 8.11 26.73
C ALA A 416 -10.12 8.69 27.12
N GLY A 417 -9.10 8.52 26.28
CA GLY A 417 -7.74 8.99 26.58
C GLY A 417 -7.08 8.21 27.72
N ALA A 418 -7.43 6.94 27.90
CA ALA A 418 -6.90 6.08 28.96
C ALA A 418 -5.37 6.06 28.98
N ALA A 419 -4.80 6.01 30.18
CA ALA A 419 -3.36 5.90 30.36
C ALA A 419 -2.84 4.55 29.83
N PRO A 420 -1.58 4.45 29.37
CA PRO A 420 -1.07 3.22 28.75
C PRO A 420 -1.15 1.98 29.67
N ASP A 421 -1.08 2.14 30.99
CA ASP A 421 -1.21 1.06 31.96
C ASP A 421 -2.61 0.45 32.05
N GLN A 422 -3.65 1.24 31.71
CA GLN A 422 -5.05 0.79 31.64
C GLN A 422 -5.36 -0.01 30.36
N LEU A 423 -4.46 0.02 29.38
CA LEU A 423 -4.61 -0.68 28.10
C LEU A 423 -3.85 -2.02 28.12
N PRO A 424 -4.29 -3.04 27.32
CA PRO A 424 -3.59 -4.31 27.21
C PRO A 424 -2.10 -4.15 26.80
N PRO A 425 -1.16 -4.87 27.43
CA PRO A 425 0.26 -4.80 27.07
C PRO A 425 0.52 -5.35 25.66
N CYS A 426 1.61 -4.91 25.04
CA CYS A 426 2.08 -5.49 23.79
C CYS A 426 2.60 -6.91 24.05
N GLU A 427 2.11 -7.90 23.31
CA GLU A 427 2.61 -9.28 23.31
C GLU A 427 3.25 -9.63 21.95
N PRO A 428 4.30 -10.47 21.92
CA PRO A 428 4.93 -11.15 23.07
C PRO A 428 5.86 -10.24 23.88
N SER A 429 6.30 -10.73 25.05
CA SER A 429 7.10 -9.98 26.03
C SER A 429 8.43 -9.43 25.52
N TRP A 430 8.97 -9.96 24.42
CA TRP A 430 10.16 -9.43 23.77
C TRP A 430 9.89 -8.15 22.96
N MET A 431 8.66 -7.93 22.52
CA MET A 431 8.31 -6.83 21.62
C MET A 431 8.54 -5.44 22.25
N PRO A 432 8.19 -5.19 23.53
CA PRO A 432 8.52 -3.94 24.19
C PRO A 432 10.02 -3.58 24.17
N SER A 433 10.93 -4.56 24.12
CA SER A 433 12.38 -4.31 24.10
C SER A 433 12.86 -3.58 22.84
N TYR A 434 12.09 -3.66 21.75
CA TYR A 434 12.37 -3.01 20.47
C TYR A 434 11.43 -1.83 20.20
N CYS A 435 10.61 -1.44 21.17
CA CYS A 435 9.65 -0.36 21.01
C CYS A 435 10.33 1.00 21.31
N PRO A 436 10.28 1.98 20.38
CA PRO A 436 10.85 3.31 20.60
C PRO A 436 10.16 4.07 21.76
N HIS A 437 8.98 3.62 22.17
CA HIS A 437 8.21 4.20 23.28
C HIS A 437 8.40 3.46 24.61
N ALA A 438 9.33 2.51 24.70
CA ALA A 438 9.55 1.69 25.89
C ALA A 438 9.80 2.51 27.17
N ALA A 439 10.48 3.66 27.09
CA ALA A 439 10.72 4.52 28.25
C ALA A 439 9.45 5.15 28.84
N ARG A 440 8.39 5.28 28.02
CA ARG A 440 7.09 5.86 28.39
C ARG A 440 5.99 4.79 28.52
N CYS A 441 6.30 3.51 28.30
CA CYS A 441 5.38 2.40 28.52
C CYS A 441 5.80 1.60 29.76
N VAL A 442 4.83 1.28 30.63
CA VAL A 442 4.95 0.24 31.68
C VAL A 442 4.90 -1.19 31.11
N CYS A 443 5.31 -1.38 29.86
CA CYS A 443 5.38 -2.68 29.20
C CYS A 443 6.59 -3.50 29.68
N LYS A 444 7.63 -2.83 30.24
CA LYS A 444 8.78 -3.49 30.85
C LYS A 444 8.41 -4.01 32.24
N VAL A 445 8.18 -5.31 32.34
CA VAL A 445 8.49 -6.06 33.57
C VAL A 445 9.99 -6.36 33.54
N ALA A 446 10.67 -6.27 34.69
CA ALA A 446 12.12 -6.40 34.83
C ALA A 446 12.74 -7.51 33.96
N ALA A 447 13.89 -7.20 33.36
CA ALA A 447 14.60 -8.12 32.47
C ALA A 447 14.85 -9.48 33.15
N PRO A 448 14.66 -10.63 32.45
CA PRO A 448 15.27 -11.87 32.89
C PRO A 448 16.80 -11.73 32.73
N THR A 449 17.51 -12.09 33.79
CA THR A 449 18.97 -12.15 33.88
C THR A 449 19.55 -12.94 32.70
N PRO A 450 20.65 -12.48 32.06
CA PRO A 450 21.22 -13.16 30.92
C PRO A 450 21.77 -14.55 31.31
N PHE A 451 21.47 -15.56 30.48
CA PHE A 451 22.19 -16.83 30.39
C PHE A 451 22.93 -16.88 29.04
#